data_AF-A0AAE0N999-F1
#
_entry.id   AF-A0AAE0N999-F1
#
_cell.length_a   1.000
_cell.length_b   1.000
_cell.length_c   1.000
_cell.angle_alpha   90.00
_cell.angle_beta   90.00
_cell.angle_gamma   90.00
#
_symmetry.space_group_name_H-M   'P 1'
#
loop_
_entity.id
_entity.type
_entity.pdbx_description
1 polymer ?
#
loop_
_entity_poly.entity_id
_entity_poly.type
_entity_poly.pdbx_seq_one_letter_code
_entity_poly.pdbx_strand_id
1 'polypeptide(L)'
;MHLSLILAVVIPVAVQATTLPGGHSDVHGLILERQAPGTPQYECHANCGAALAGRRDPAHCSNSTWTAAYDDCLECALDFNIWTIYGGGVSSAASSCGLSPTPSPSGDTTAAPPITTSSSSSTGLSTTAGPGPTTAPPTAASNATTGSLTSSTAVSAYPYQRWFESQ
;
A
#
# COMPACT_ATOMS: atom_id res chain seq x y z
N MET A 1 -0.83 48.98 -68.06
CA MET A 1 -0.34 48.96 -66.67
C MET A 1 -1.47 49.46 -65.77
N HIS A 2 -2.26 48.56 -65.18
CA HIS A 2 -3.23 48.92 -64.15
C HIS A 2 -3.01 48.04 -62.93
N LEU A 3 -2.58 48.70 -61.84
CA LEU A 3 -2.42 48.15 -60.50
C LEU A 3 -3.82 47.99 -59.89
N SER A 4 -4.22 46.76 -59.53
CA SER A 4 -5.40 46.51 -58.69
C SER A 4 -4.95 46.15 -57.28
N LEU A 5 -5.26 47.04 -56.35
CA LEU A 5 -4.97 46.95 -54.93
C LEU A 5 -6.15 46.23 -54.25
N ILE A 6 -5.95 44.99 -53.80
CA ILE A 6 -6.98 44.21 -53.10
C ILE A 6 -6.83 44.46 -51.60
N LEU A 7 -7.82 45.18 -51.03
CA LEU A 7 -7.93 45.45 -49.60
C LEU A 7 -8.47 44.18 -48.90
N ALA A 8 -7.66 43.50 -48.11
CA ALA A 8 -8.09 42.36 -47.30
C ALA A 8 -8.80 42.85 -46.03
N VAL A 9 -10.12 42.62 -45.94
CA VAL A 9 -10.92 42.86 -44.74
C VAL A 9 -10.67 41.70 -43.77
N VAL A 10 -10.02 41.98 -42.64
CA VAL A 10 -9.83 41.02 -41.56
C VAL A 10 -10.96 41.20 -40.56
N ILE A 11 -11.88 40.23 -40.48
CA ILE A 11 -13.00 40.24 -39.53
C ILE A 11 -12.52 39.57 -38.23
N PRO A 12 -12.50 40.24 -37.08
CA PRO A 12 -12.18 39.60 -35.81
C PRO A 12 -13.35 38.71 -35.36
N VAL A 13 -13.10 37.40 -35.27
CA VAL A 13 -14.02 36.47 -34.62
C VAL A 13 -13.81 36.55 -33.12
N ALA A 14 -14.77 37.15 -32.40
CA ALA A 14 -14.78 37.15 -30.95
C ALA A 14 -15.21 35.78 -30.42
N VAL A 15 -14.27 35.03 -29.85
CA VAL A 15 -14.56 33.77 -29.14
C VAL A 15 -15.12 34.14 -27.77
N GLN A 16 -16.43 33.99 -27.58
CA GLN A 16 -17.04 34.17 -26.26
C GLN A 16 -16.89 32.86 -25.46
N ALA A 17 -16.08 32.90 -24.40
CA ALA A 17 -15.99 31.84 -23.43
C ALA A 17 -17.25 31.85 -22.55
N THR A 18 -18.15 30.89 -22.75
CA THR A 18 -19.31 30.70 -21.89
C THR A 18 -18.85 30.10 -20.56
N THR A 19 -18.71 30.93 -19.52
CA THR A 19 -18.53 30.48 -18.14
C THR A 19 -19.86 29.96 -17.60
N LEU A 20 -20.00 28.64 -17.50
CA LEU A 20 -21.13 28.01 -16.80
C LEU A 20 -20.97 28.25 -15.28
N PRO A 21 -21.92 28.93 -14.63
CA PRO A 21 -21.91 29.08 -13.18
C PRO A 21 -22.39 27.76 -12.55
N GLY A 22 -21.47 27.01 -11.92
CA GLY A 22 -21.83 25.85 -11.08
C GLY A 22 -20.83 24.70 -11.02
N GLY A 23 -19.96 24.53 -12.01
CA GLY A 23 -19.16 23.29 -12.11
C GLY A 23 -17.95 23.14 -11.17
N HIS A 24 -17.48 24.21 -10.53
CA HIS A 24 -16.18 24.20 -9.81
C HIS A 24 -16.27 24.01 -8.29
N SER A 25 -17.37 24.42 -7.66
CA SER A 25 -17.55 24.31 -6.21
C SER A 25 -17.98 22.91 -5.79
N ASP A 26 -18.83 22.26 -6.58
CA ASP A 26 -19.32 20.91 -6.30
C ASP A 26 -18.23 19.84 -6.49
N VAL A 27 -17.38 20.01 -7.51
CA VAL A 27 -16.19 19.15 -7.70
C VAL A 27 -15.16 19.34 -6.60
N HIS A 28 -15.01 20.55 -6.05
CA HIS A 28 -14.14 20.79 -4.90
C HIS A 28 -14.65 20.08 -3.66
N GLY A 29 -15.96 20.16 -3.37
CA GLY A 29 -16.56 19.45 -2.23
C GLY A 29 -16.37 17.93 -2.33
N LEU A 30 -16.62 17.35 -3.50
CA LEU A 30 -16.39 15.92 -3.77
C LEU A 30 -14.90 15.52 -3.64
N ILE A 31 -13.98 16.35 -4.10
CA ILE A 31 -12.54 16.08 -3.95
C ILE A 31 -12.14 16.15 -2.48
N LEU A 32 -12.60 17.16 -1.74
CA LEU A 32 -12.31 17.33 -0.31
C LEU A 32 -12.84 16.17 0.52
N GLU A 33 -14.04 15.67 0.23
CA GLU A 33 -14.63 14.51 0.92
C GLU A 33 -13.80 13.24 0.70
N ARG A 34 -13.26 13.03 -0.51
CA ARG A 34 -12.34 11.91 -0.80
C ARG A 34 -10.95 12.08 -0.17
N GLN A 35 -10.62 13.28 0.30
CA GLN A 35 -9.37 13.60 0.96
C GLN A 35 -9.59 13.87 2.47
N ALA A 36 -10.78 13.59 3.00
CA ALA A 36 -11.09 13.82 4.40
C ALA A 36 -10.37 12.75 5.27
N PRO A 37 -9.46 13.16 6.17
CA PRO A 37 -8.76 12.23 7.05
C PRO A 37 -9.71 11.44 7.96
N GLY A 38 -9.26 10.26 8.40
CA GLY A 38 -10.00 9.44 9.37
C GLY A 38 -11.04 8.50 8.78
N THR A 39 -11.09 8.34 7.46
CA THR A 39 -11.84 7.24 6.83
C THR A 39 -10.89 6.09 6.45
N PRO A 40 -11.32 4.81 6.51
CA PRO A 40 -10.50 3.69 6.06
C PRO A 40 -10.02 3.83 4.61
N GLN A 41 -10.83 4.42 3.73
CA GLN A 41 -10.44 4.68 2.34
C GLN A 41 -9.33 5.72 2.25
N TYR A 42 -9.41 6.82 3.03
CA TYR A 42 -8.37 7.84 3.06
C TYR A 42 -7.05 7.25 3.55
N GLU A 43 -7.07 6.49 4.65
CA GLU A 43 -5.85 5.86 5.18
C GLU A 43 -5.24 4.90 4.14
N CYS A 44 -6.06 4.08 3.48
CA CYS A 44 -5.56 3.21 2.42
C CYS A 44 -4.89 3.99 1.28
N HIS A 45 -5.50 5.10 0.86
CA HIS A 45 -4.96 6.00 -0.16
C HIS A 45 -3.65 6.65 0.29
N ALA A 46 -3.57 7.06 1.56
CA ALA A 46 -2.39 7.66 2.15
C ALA A 46 -1.23 6.67 2.21
N ASN A 47 -1.49 5.41 2.60
CA ASN A 47 -0.48 4.36 2.72
C ASN A 47 0.09 4.00 1.35
N CYS A 48 -0.78 3.78 0.35
CA CYS A 48 -0.33 3.53 -1.01
C CYS A 48 0.42 4.74 -1.61
N GLY A 49 -0.01 5.95 -1.29
CA GLY A 49 0.69 7.19 -1.64
C GLY A 49 2.08 7.27 -1.02
N ALA A 50 2.20 6.98 0.27
CA ALA A 50 3.46 6.98 1.01
C ALA A 50 4.41 5.86 0.55
N ALA A 51 3.91 4.65 0.27
CA ALA A 51 4.70 3.57 -0.31
C ALA A 51 5.25 3.95 -1.70
N LEU A 52 4.40 4.51 -2.55
CA LEU A 52 4.84 5.01 -3.85
C LEU A 52 5.87 6.13 -3.65
N ALA A 53 5.67 6.97 -2.64
CA ALA A 53 6.50 8.13 -2.45
C ALA A 53 7.83 7.90 -1.74
N GLY A 54 7.92 6.92 -0.86
CA GLY A 54 9.18 6.55 -0.23
C GLY A 54 10.16 5.89 -1.21
N ARG A 55 9.70 5.39 -2.36
CA ARG A 55 10.58 4.80 -3.40
C ARG A 55 11.72 5.71 -3.89
N ARG A 56 11.61 7.03 -3.68
CA ARG A 56 12.63 8.00 -4.10
C ARG A 56 13.86 7.96 -3.18
N ASP A 57 13.71 7.41 -1.97
CA ASP A 57 14.82 7.10 -1.10
C ASP A 57 15.53 5.82 -1.62
N PRO A 58 16.83 5.85 -1.96
CA PRO A 58 17.55 4.66 -2.41
C PRO A 58 17.63 3.55 -1.34
N ALA A 59 17.43 3.88 -0.05
CA ALA A 59 17.44 2.93 1.06
C ALA A 59 16.04 2.40 1.44
N HIS A 60 15.00 2.73 0.67
CA HIS A 60 13.61 2.42 1.00
C HIS A 60 13.33 0.95 1.33
N CYS A 61 14.04 0.01 0.68
CA CYS A 61 13.89 -1.42 0.94
C CYS A 61 14.22 -1.85 2.39
N SER A 62 15.01 -1.06 3.11
CA SER A 62 15.37 -1.27 4.52
C SER A 62 14.72 -0.25 5.47
N ASN A 63 13.95 0.69 4.91
CA ASN A 63 13.32 1.76 5.67
C ASN A 63 11.99 1.24 6.25
N SER A 64 11.92 1.10 7.58
CA SER A 64 10.74 0.56 8.26
C SER A 64 9.47 1.38 8.04
N THR A 65 9.60 2.70 7.81
CA THR A 65 8.46 3.55 7.47
C THR A 65 7.94 3.24 6.07
N TRP A 66 8.83 2.99 5.11
CA TRP A 66 8.41 2.60 3.77
C TRP A 66 7.78 1.20 3.77
N THR A 67 8.39 0.23 4.45
CA THR A 67 7.86 -1.14 4.51
C THR A 67 6.49 -1.17 5.17
N ALA A 68 6.28 -0.42 6.26
CA ALA A 68 4.97 -0.30 6.89
C ALA A 68 3.92 0.29 5.94
N ALA A 69 4.24 1.38 5.24
CA ALA A 69 3.34 1.99 4.26
C ALA A 69 3.00 1.05 3.09
N TYR A 70 4.00 0.29 2.65
CA TYR A 70 3.86 -0.71 1.59
C TYR A 70 2.94 -1.85 2.04
N ASP A 71 3.16 -2.43 3.22
CA ASP A 71 2.34 -3.52 3.75
C ASP A 71 0.91 -3.05 3.99
N ASP A 72 0.72 -1.91 4.67
CA ASP A 72 -0.61 -1.35 4.93
C ASP A 72 -1.37 -1.01 3.63
N CYS A 73 -0.66 -0.62 2.56
CA CYS A 73 -1.28 -0.44 1.25
C CYS A 73 -1.83 -1.77 0.69
N LEU A 74 -1.05 -2.84 0.77
CA LEU A 74 -1.44 -4.14 0.20
C LEU A 74 -2.63 -4.77 0.94
N GLU A 75 -2.78 -4.51 2.23
CA GLU A 75 -3.89 -5.04 3.04
C GLU A 75 -5.27 -4.53 2.57
N CYS A 76 -5.35 -3.29 2.09
CA CYS A 76 -6.62 -2.62 1.81
C CYS A 76 -6.84 -2.22 0.35
N ALA A 77 -5.82 -2.33 -0.52
CA ALA A 77 -5.87 -1.75 -1.86
C ALA A 77 -7.00 -2.30 -2.75
N LEU A 78 -7.45 -3.54 -2.50
CA LEU A 78 -8.58 -4.15 -3.22
C LEU A 78 -9.94 -3.74 -2.64
N ASP A 79 -10.05 -3.51 -1.33
CA ASP A 79 -11.31 -3.14 -0.67
C ASP A 79 -11.88 -1.84 -1.23
N PHE A 80 -11.00 -0.90 -1.57
CA PHE A 80 -11.37 0.39 -2.15
C PHE A 80 -11.13 0.47 -3.66
N ASN A 81 -10.72 -0.63 -4.29
CA ASN A 81 -10.35 -0.70 -5.71
C ASN A 81 -9.28 0.34 -6.13
N ILE A 82 -8.41 0.75 -5.21
CA ILE A 82 -7.37 1.76 -5.45
C ILE A 82 -6.09 1.16 -6.02
N TRP A 83 -5.96 -0.16 -6.04
CA TRP A 83 -4.86 -0.84 -6.72
C TRP A 83 -4.80 -0.48 -8.21
N THR A 84 -5.92 -0.15 -8.83
CA THR A 84 -5.98 0.35 -10.22
C THR A 84 -5.19 1.65 -10.41
N ILE A 85 -5.04 2.46 -9.36
CA ILE A 85 -4.35 3.75 -9.37
C ILE A 85 -2.88 3.58 -8.95
N TYR A 86 -2.64 2.81 -7.88
CA TYR A 86 -1.31 2.70 -7.27
C TYR A 86 -0.49 1.51 -7.73
N GLY A 87 -1.14 0.46 -8.25
CA GLY A 87 -0.55 -0.87 -8.40
C GLY A 87 0.71 -0.89 -9.25
N GLY A 88 0.73 -0.17 -10.38
CA GLY A 88 1.92 -0.08 -11.22
C GLY A 88 3.12 0.56 -10.51
N GLY A 89 2.86 1.66 -9.78
CA GLY A 89 3.92 2.38 -9.07
C GLY A 89 4.43 1.64 -7.85
N VAL A 90 3.53 1.06 -7.04
CA VAL A 90 3.88 0.24 -5.88
C VAL A 90 4.62 -1.02 -6.33
N SER A 91 4.17 -1.67 -7.40
CA SER A 91 4.86 -2.83 -7.99
C SER A 91 6.28 -2.50 -8.46
N SER A 92 6.46 -1.34 -9.10
CA SER A 92 7.78 -0.89 -9.52
C SER A 92 8.72 -0.63 -8.34
N ALA A 93 8.21 -0.04 -7.25
CA ALA A 93 9.02 0.18 -6.04
C ALA A 93 9.42 -1.16 -5.39
N ALA A 94 8.44 -2.04 -5.17
CA ALA A 94 8.63 -3.35 -4.56
C ALA A 94 9.58 -4.25 -5.36
N SER A 95 9.49 -4.24 -6.69
CA SER A 95 10.37 -5.02 -7.57
C SER A 95 11.83 -4.64 -7.40
N SER A 96 12.15 -3.37 -7.12
CA SER A 96 13.54 -2.95 -6.86
C SER A 96 14.11 -3.51 -5.56
N CYS A 97 13.23 -3.94 -4.65
CA CYS A 97 13.56 -4.64 -3.41
C CYS A 97 13.48 -6.18 -3.54
N GLY A 98 13.20 -6.72 -4.73
CA GLY A 98 12.99 -8.16 -4.93
C GLY A 98 11.65 -8.69 -4.41
N LEU A 99 10.67 -7.81 -4.18
CA LEU A 99 9.35 -8.16 -3.69
C LEU A 99 8.35 -8.28 -4.85
N SER A 100 7.34 -9.14 -4.67
CA SER A 100 6.24 -9.35 -5.62
C SER A 100 4.91 -9.00 -4.96
N PRO A 101 4.45 -7.73 -5.05
CA PRO A 101 3.25 -7.31 -4.34
C PRO A 101 2.01 -8.00 -4.88
N THR A 102 1.24 -8.59 -3.96
CA THR A 102 -0.10 -9.10 -4.22
C THR A 102 -0.99 -8.58 -3.10
N PRO A 103 -1.84 -7.58 -3.37
CA PRO A 103 -2.79 -7.09 -2.38
C PRO A 103 -3.68 -8.21 -1.87
N SER A 104 -3.99 -8.19 -0.57
CA SER A 104 -4.90 -9.17 0.02
C SER A 104 -6.34 -8.86 -0.43
N PRO A 105 -7.13 -9.86 -0.85
CA PRO A 105 -8.57 -9.70 -0.96
C PRO A 105 -9.14 -9.62 0.46
N SER A 106 -9.26 -8.39 0.97
CA SER A 106 -9.81 -8.03 2.28
C SER A 106 -9.01 -8.55 3.48
N GLY A 107 -7.99 -7.81 3.92
CA GLY A 107 -7.49 -7.74 5.32
C GLY A 107 -7.30 -9.01 6.15
N ASP A 108 -7.32 -10.21 5.55
CA ASP A 108 -7.23 -11.46 6.28
C ASP A 108 -5.77 -11.77 6.57
N THR A 109 -5.39 -11.46 7.81
CA THR A 109 -4.19 -11.98 8.47
C THR A 109 -4.16 -13.49 8.32
N THR A 110 -3.27 -14.03 7.48
CA THR A 110 -2.43 -15.23 7.73
C THR A 110 -1.57 -15.54 6.49
N ALA A 111 -0.33 -15.05 6.48
CA ALA A 111 0.73 -15.70 5.72
C ALA A 111 1.20 -16.92 6.53
N ALA A 112 0.74 -18.12 6.14
CA ALA A 112 1.30 -19.37 6.62
C ALA A 112 2.80 -19.44 6.26
N PRO A 113 3.66 -20.03 7.11
CA PRO A 113 5.08 -20.17 6.78
C PRO A 113 5.25 -20.99 5.49
N PRO A 114 6.28 -20.72 4.67
CA PRO A 114 6.52 -21.49 3.46
C PRO A 114 6.71 -22.96 3.81
N ILE A 115 5.86 -23.82 3.25
CA ILE A 115 6.10 -25.27 3.23
C ILE A 115 7.41 -25.49 2.46
N THR A 116 8.48 -25.85 3.17
CA THR A 116 9.70 -26.37 2.58
C THR A 116 9.36 -27.67 1.85
N THR A 117 9.25 -27.59 0.53
CA THR A 117 9.22 -28.78 -0.32
C THR A 117 10.65 -29.31 -0.43
N SER A 118 11.09 -30.04 0.59
CA SER A 118 12.30 -30.86 0.53
C SER A 118 12.11 -31.95 -0.52
N SER A 119 12.56 -31.72 -1.75
CA SER A 119 12.76 -32.79 -2.73
C SER A 119 14.07 -33.50 -2.40
N SER A 120 14.00 -34.43 -1.45
CA SER A 120 15.06 -35.39 -1.19
C SER A 120 15.06 -36.46 -2.29
N SER A 121 16.04 -36.40 -3.19
CA SER A 121 16.36 -37.53 -4.07
C SER A 121 17.19 -38.55 -3.30
N SER A 122 16.73 -39.79 -3.30
CA SER A 122 17.26 -40.94 -2.57
C SER A 122 18.33 -41.68 -3.35
N THR A 123 19.41 -42.10 -2.67
CA THR A 123 20.19 -43.30 -3.02
C THR A 123 20.86 -43.85 -1.75
N GLY A 124 20.73 -45.17 -1.52
CA GLY A 124 21.12 -45.90 -0.29
C GLY A 124 22.63 -45.96 0.00
N LEU A 125 23.14 -46.59 1.06
CA LEU A 125 22.82 -47.90 1.68
C LEU A 125 23.49 -48.01 3.08
N SER A 126 23.16 -49.09 3.81
CA SER A 126 23.93 -49.81 4.86
C SER A 126 23.68 -49.57 6.38
N THR A 127 22.84 -50.48 6.93
CA THR A 127 23.05 -51.42 8.08
C THR A 127 23.75 -50.98 9.38
N THR A 128 23.06 -51.13 10.53
CA THR A 128 23.23 -52.21 11.55
C THR A 128 22.41 -51.92 12.83
N ALA A 129 21.93 -52.98 13.50
CA ALA A 129 20.87 -53.05 14.51
C ALA A 129 21.25 -52.72 15.98
N GLY A 130 20.23 -52.49 16.83
CA GLY A 130 20.29 -52.63 18.30
C GLY A 130 19.10 -52.00 19.06
N PRO A 131 18.35 -52.74 19.92
CA PRO A 131 17.10 -52.28 20.56
C PRO A 131 17.25 -51.83 22.04
N GLY A 132 16.28 -51.05 22.56
CA GLY A 132 16.10 -50.80 24.01
C GLY A 132 15.15 -49.64 24.36
N PRO A 133 14.52 -49.58 25.56
CA PRO A 133 13.05 -49.47 25.68
C PRO A 133 12.45 -48.25 26.45
N THR A 134 11.16 -47.98 26.18
CA THR A 134 9.97 -47.53 26.98
C THR A 134 9.99 -46.37 28.02
N THR A 135 8.82 -45.67 28.09
CA THR A 135 8.14 -44.94 29.22
C THR A 135 8.57 -43.48 29.51
N ALA A 136 7.76 -42.44 29.78
CA ALA A 136 6.31 -42.12 29.88
C ALA A 136 6.13 -40.55 29.91
N PRO A 137 4.93 -39.96 29.74
CA PRO A 137 4.58 -38.53 29.96
C PRO A 137 4.14 -38.25 31.43
N PRO A 138 3.58 -37.09 31.89
CA PRO A 138 3.41 -35.71 31.36
C PRO A 138 3.83 -34.58 32.36
N THR A 139 3.77 -33.28 32.01
CA THR A 139 3.31 -32.22 32.95
C THR A 139 2.88 -30.93 32.23
N ALA A 140 1.64 -30.50 32.49
CA ALA A 140 1.14 -29.17 32.19
C ALA A 140 1.51 -28.19 33.31
N ALA A 141 1.80 -26.94 32.97
CA ALA A 141 1.77 -25.84 33.92
C ALA A 141 1.24 -24.57 33.22
N SER A 142 0.00 -24.24 33.55
CA SER A 142 -0.63 -22.95 33.29
C SER A 142 0.03 -21.89 34.16
N ASN A 143 0.47 -20.78 33.58
CA ASN A 143 0.62 -19.53 34.31
C ASN A 143 -0.26 -18.47 33.65
N ALA A 144 -1.37 -18.17 34.34
CA ALA A 144 -2.09 -16.92 34.17
C ALA A 144 -1.24 -15.79 34.76
N THR A 145 -1.18 -14.64 34.09
CA THR A 145 -0.82 -13.39 34.75
C THR A 145 -1.77 -12.30 34.28
N THR A 146 -2.49 -11.81 35.28
CA THR A 146 -3.46 -10.75 35.30
C THR A 146 -2.87 -9.40 34.90
N GLY A 147 -3.58 -8.71 34.00
CA GLY A 147 -3.96 -7.30 34.09
C GLY A 147 -2.86 -6.24 34.23
N SER A 148 -2.66 -5.48 33.14
CA SER A 148 -2.29 -4.07 33.25
C SER A 148 -3.22 -3.24 32.36
N LEU A 149 -4.22 -2.61 32.99
CA LEU A 149 -4.96 -1.50 32.40
C LEU A 149 -4.02 -0.30 32.39
N THR A 150 -3.55 0.09 31.21
CA THR A 150 -2.85 1.36 31.02
C THR A 150 -3.66 2.24 30.08
N SER A 151 -3.87 3.47 30.56
CA SER A 151 -4.71 4.54 30.02
C SER A 151 -4.73 4.68 28.51
N SER A 152 -5.96 4.81 27.99
CA SER A 152 -6.29 5.43 26.71
C SER A 152 -5.77 6.87 26.68
N THR A 153 -4.53 7.03 26.23
CA THR A 153 -4.16 8.23 25.49
C THR A 153 -4.42 7.87 24.05
N ALA A 154 -5.41 8.52 23.44
CA ALA A 154 -5.58 8.50 21.99
C ALA A 154 -4.35 9.18 21.37
N VAL A 155 -3.27 8.42 21.25
CA VAL A 155 -2.21 8.72 20.30
C VAL A 155 -2.91 8.59 18.96
N SER A 156 -3.09 9.73 18.30
CA SER A 156 -3.46 9.81 16.90
C SER A 156 -2.56 8.83 16.16
N ALA A 157 -3.11 7.67 15.80
CA ALA A 157 -2.39 6.53 15.25
C ALA A 157 -2.10 6.76 13.76
N TYR A 158 -1.67 7.98 13.41
CA TYR A 158 -1.27 8.33 12.06
C TYR A 158 0.25 8.46 12.03
N PRO A 159 1.01 7.35 11.94
CA PRO A 159 2.43 7.41 11.61
C PRO A 159 2.67 8.19 10.29
N TYR A 160 1.63 8.33 9.45
CA TYR A 160 1.64 9.01 8.17
C TYR A 160 1.72 10.55 8.21
N GLN A 161 1.21 11.23 9.26
CA GLN A 161 1.38 12.70 9.34
C GLN A 161 2.87 13.08 9.45
N ARG A 162 3.67 12.27 10.16
CA ARG A 162 5.10 12.53 10.34
C ARG A 162 5.89 12.43 9.04
N TRP A 163 5.45 11.60 8.09
CA TRP A 163 6.09 11.50 6.76
C TRP A 163 5.73 12.70 5.87
N PHE A 164 4.49 13.21 5.93
CA PHE A 164 4.10 14.43 5.21
C PHE A 164 4.78 15.69 5.75
N GLU A 165 5.00 15.78 7.06
CA GLU A 165 5.70 16.92 7.69
C GLU A 165 7.22 16.92 7.45
N SER A 166 7.80 15.80 6.98
CA SER A 166 9.24 15.63 6.78
C SER A 166 9.70 15.85 5.32
N GLN A 167 8.82 16.32 4.42
CA GLN A 167 9.12 16.64 3.02
C GLN A 167 9.20 18.13 2.77
#